data_AF-A0A3R7B7J1-F1
#
_entry.id   AF-A0A3R7B7J1-F1
#
_cell.length_a   1.000
_cell.length_b   1.000
_cell.length_c   1.000
_cell.angle_alpha   90.00
_cell.angle_beta   90.00
_cell.angle_gamma   90.00
#
_symmetry.space_group_name_H-M   'P 1'
#
loop_
_entity.id
_entity.type
_entity.pdbx_description
1 polymer ?
#
loop_
_entity_poly.entity_id
_entity_poly.type
_entity_poly.pdbx_seq_one_letter_code
_entity_poly.pdbx_strand_id
1 'polypeptide(L)'
;MVKVLVSLSALTAATTAGSVTELPESVTKLIDYSANPCNDFYQYACGAWHKEAVIPPGKTFTDTSFSQITIRNQAVLTKILSDNKSTLGEFYNSCLDTATLSSLGLTPLTNSFEAIRSANTTLDLLIVAGELAKNGIPAFFDINARADYDNPTKNVLFGVRSPLSLSHGFYIFPGEWSFYKPYYEVYITSVLQLAGYTAEQAAAAVALIIHFEQT
;
A
#
# COMPACT_ATOMS: atom_id res chain seq x y z
N MET A 1 67.89 -6.58 19.95
CA MET A 1 66.72 -6.57 20.86
C MET A 1 66.03 -5.23 20.72
N VAL A 2 64.95 -5.16 19.94
CA VAL A 2 64.22 -3.91 19.67
C VAL A 2 63.19 -3.71 20.78
N LYS A 3 63.36 -2.67 21.60
CA LYS A 3 62.36 -2.24 22.58
C LYS A 3 61.27 -1.48 21.85
N VAL A 4 60.11 -2.10 21.70
CA VAL A 4 58.88 -1.43 21.22
C VAL A 4 58.24 -0.75 22.43
N LEU A 5 58.34 0.59 22.47
CA LEU A 5 57.60 1.43 23.41
C LEU A 5 56.19 1.62 22.84
N VAL A 6 55.20 0.93 23.43
CA VAL A 6 53.79 1.20 23.15
C VAL A 6 53.41 2.47 23.91
N SER A 7 53.13 3.55 23.18
CA SER A 7 52.65 4.81 23.73
C SER A 7 51.23 4.61 24.29
N LEU A 8 51.13 4.68 25.61
CA LEU A 8 49.90 4.53 26.39
C LEU A 8 49.08 5.85 26.38
N SER A 9 48.75 6.39 25.21
CA SER A 9 48.14 7.73 25.11
C SER A 9 46.97 7.84 24.13
N ALA A 10 46.28 6.73 23.83
CA ALA A 10 45.08 6.75 22.98
C ALA A 10 43.84 6.11 23.65
N LEU A 11 43.70 6.23 24.98
CA LEU A 11 42.56 5.67 25.71
C LEU A 11 41.89 6.70 26.64
N THR A 12 41.61 7.91 26.18
CA THR A 12 40.77 8.87 26.93
C THR A 12 40.13 9.90 26.00
N ALA A 13 39.19 9.46 25.15
CA ALA A 13 38.22 10.36 24.51
C ALA A 13 36.97 9.58 24.04
N ALA A 14 36.28 8.94 24.98
CA ALA A 14 34.96 8.36 24.73
C ALA A 14 34.10 8.42 26.00
N THR A 15 34.00 9.59 26.63
CA THR A 15 33.18 9.78 27.85
C THR A 15 32.45 11.12 27.84
N THR A 16 31.62 11.36 26.82
CA THR A 16 30.52 12.35 26.90
C THR A 16 29.27 11.97 26.10
N ALA A 17 29.14 10.73 25.61
CA ALA A 17 27.82 10.17 25.39
C ALA A 17 27.34 9.66 26.76
N GLY A 18 26.45 10.42 27.41
CA GLY A 18 25.89 10.01 28.70
C GLY A 18 25.41 8.56 28.63
N SER A 19 25.90 7.71 29.53
CA SER A 19 25.40 6.35 29.62
C SER A 19 23.95 6.42 30.06
N VAL A 20 23.03 6.06 29.17
CA VAL A 20 21.62 5.86 29.53
C VAL A 20 21.58 4.67 30.48
N THR A 21 21.53 4.94 31.78
CA THR A 21 21.50 3.89 32.81
C THR A 21 20.12 3.29 32.99
N GLU A 22 19.08 3.99 32.54
CA GLU A 22 17.68 3.58 32.66
C GLU A 22 16.94 3.84 31.35
N LEU A 23 16.12 2.86 30.94
CA LEU A 23 15.25 3.01 29.77
C LEU A 23 14.08 3.95 30.10
N PRO A 24 13.62 4.76 29.14
CA PRO A 24 12.46 5.62 29.36
C PRO A 24 11.20 4.79 29.64
N GLU A 25 10.26 5.36 30.40
CA GLU A 25 9.02 4.69 30.79
C GLU A 25 8.22 4.15 29.60
N SER A 26 8.25 4.87 28.48
CA SER A 26 7.60 4.45 27.23
C SER A 26 8.15 3.15 26.65
N VAL A 27 9.38 2.78 27.03
CA VAL A 27 10.04 1.52 26.63
C VAL A 27 9.86 0.47 27.71
N THR A 28 10.06 0.81 28.98
CA THR A 28 9.96 -0.19 30.08
C THR A 28 8.56 -0.80 30.19
N LYS A 29 7.51 -0.04 29.86
CA LYS A 29 6.12 -0.56 29.81
C LYS A 29 5.87 -1.62 28.74
N LEU A 30 6.73 -1.75 27.73
CA LEU A 30 6.56 -2.72 26.64
C LEU A 30 7.23 -4.07 26.94
N ILE A 31 8.19 -4.07 27.89
CA ILE A 31 9.07 -5.21 28.17
C ILE A 31 8.36 -6.26 29.03
N ASP A 32 8.41 -7.51 28.60
CA ASP A 32 8.07 -8.68 29.42
C ASP A 32 9.33 -9.25 30.08
N TYR A 33 9.61 -8.78 31.30
CA TYR A 33 10.79 -9.21 32.07
C TYR A 33 10.78 -10.71 32.46
N SER A 34 9.67 -11.42 32.24
CA SER A 34 9.61 -12.87 32.48
C SER A 34 10.20 -13.70 31.32
N ALA A 35 10.36 -13.10 30.14
CA ALA A 35 10.92 -13.78 28.98
C ALA A 35 12.46 -13.67 28.96
N ASN A 36 13.14 -14.73 28.54
CA ASN A 36 14.59 -14.71 28.36
C ASN A 36 14.94 -14.02 27.02
N PRO A 37 15.62 -12.86 27.02
CA PRO A 37 15.94 -12.12 25.80
C PRO A 37 16.86 -12.90 24.84
N CYS A 38 17.66 -13.85 25.34
CA CYS A 38 18.53 -14.68 24.50
C CYS A 38 17.78 -15.77 23.74
N ASN A 39 16.56 -16.11 24.16
CA ASN A 39 15.74 -17.15 23.53
C ASN A 39 14.69 -16.52 22.60
N ASP A 40 13.99 -15.49 23.09
CA ASP A 40 12.97 -14.78 22.34
C ASP A 40 13.03 -13.29 22.70
N PHE A 41 13.82 -12.55 21.94
CA PHE A 41 13.98 -11.11 22.15
C PHE A 41 12.70 -10.32 21.83
N TYR A 42 11.85 -10.83 20.92
CA TYR A 42 10.58 -10.16 20.60
C TYR A 42 9.62 -10.24 21.79
N GLN A 43 9.45 -11.43 22.38
CA GLN A 43 8.63 -11.58 23.58
C GLN A 43 9.21 -10.76 24.74
N TYR A 44 10.53 -10.75 24.95
CA TYR A 44 11.13 -9.89 25.98
C TYR A 44 10.85 -8.41 25.72
N ALA A 45 11.11 -7.90 24.52
CA ALA A 45 11.02 -6.46 24.24
C ALA A 45 9.58 -5.94 24.10
N CYS A 46 8.67 -6.75 23.60
CA CYS A 46 7.31 -6.34 23.20
C CYS A 46 6.20 -7.10 23.92
N GLY A 47 6.52 -8.13 24.71
CA GLY A 47 5.55 -9.07 25.23
C GLY A 47 4.52 -8.47 26.19
N ALA A 48 4.86 -7.41 26.92
CA ALA A 48 3.87 -6.72 27.76
C ALA A 48 2.85 -5.97 26.89
N TRP A 49 3.32 -5.28 25.84
CA TRP A 49 2.43 -4.63 24.88
C TRP A 49 1.58 -5.65 24.11
N HIS A 50 2.18 -6.75 23.66
CA HIS A 50 1.48 -7.77 22.86
C HIS A 50 0.31 -8.41 23.63
N LYS A 51 0.36 -8.47 24.96
CA LYS A 51 -0.76 -8.98 25.79
C LYS A 51 -2.00 -8.10 25.73
N GLU A 52 -1.83 -6.79 25.53
CA GLU A 52 -2.92 -5.80 25.58
C GLU A 52 -3.26 -5.22 24.21
N ALA A 53 -2.42 -5.47 23.20
CA ALA A 53 -2.58 -4.90 21.87
C ALA A 53 -3.89 -5.34 21.21
N VAL A 54 -4.69 -4.36 20.81
CA VAL A 54 -5.92 -4.57 20.02
C VAL A 54 -5.70 -3.96 18.64
N ILE A 55 -5.91 -4.76 17.59
CA ILE A 55 -5.92 -4.25 16.22
C ILE A 55 -7.15 -3.34 16.08
N PRO A 56 -6.97 -2.05 15.76
CA PRO A 56 -8.11 -1.13 15.65
C PRO A 56 -9.10 -1.55 14.56
N PRO A 57 -10.39 -1.20 14.69
CA PRO A 57 -11.38 -1.45 13.64
C PRO A 57 -10.93 -0.92 12.28
N GLY A 58 -11.10 -1.73 11.23
CA GLY A 58 -10.69 -1.37 9.86
C GLY A 58 -9.17 -1.45 9.61
N LYS A 59 -8.38 -1.99 10.54
CA LYS A 59 -6.96 -2.31 10.35
C LYS A 59 -6.76 -3.83 10.34
N THR A 60 -5.73 -4.27 9.63
CA THR A 60 -5.32 -5.68 9.58
C THR A 60 -4.18 -6.01 10.54
N PHE A 61 -3.49 -4.98 11.04
CA PHE A 61 -2.42 -5.11 12.04
C PHE A 61 -2.30 -3.82 12.87
N THR A 62 -1.53 -3.91 13.96
CA THR A 62 -1.07 -2.74 14.72
C THR A 62 0.32 -3.02 15.28
N ASP A 63 1.05 -1.97 15.60
CA ASP A 63 2.38 -2.02 16.18
C ASP A 63 2.62 -0.77 17.05
N THR A 64 3.68 -0.79 17.85
CA THR A 64 4.03 0.31 18.79
C THR A 64 4.63 1.54 18.11
N SER A 65 5.00 1.44 16.83
CA SER A 65 5.81 2.40 16.09
C SER A 65 5.04 3.02 14.92
N PHE A 66 5.11 2.43 13.73
CA PHE A 66 4.56 2.92 12.48
C PHE A 66 3.05 3.11 12.53
N SER A 67 2.29 2.15 13.06
CA SER A 67 0.84 2.29 13.20
C SER A 67 0.44 3.47 14.09
N GLN A 68 1.09 3.61 15.26
CA GLN A 68 0.80 4.72 16.18
C GLN A 68 1.18 6.07 15.60
N ILE A 69 2.33 6.17 14.94
CA ILE A 69 2.77 7.40 14.26
C ILE A 69 1.80 7.74 13.14
N THR A 70 1.38 6.77 12.33
CA THR A 70 0.42 6.98 11.24
C THR A 70 -0.91 7.52 11.77
N ILE A 71 -1.45 6.96 12.85
CA ILE A 71 -2.70 7.42 13.47
C ILE A 71 -2.56 8.88 13.95
N ARG A 72 -1.48 9.21 14.66
CA ARG A 72 -1.23 10.57 15.16
C ARG A 72 -1.06 11.57 14.02
N ASN A 73 -0.30 11.21 12.99
CA ASN A 73 -0.12 12.05 11.80
C ASN A 73 -1.44 12.25 11.05
N GLN A 74 -2.24 11.20 10.89
CA GLN A 74 -3.56 11.31 10.25
C GLN A 74 -4.46 12.27 11.01
N ALA A 75 -4.46 12.26 12.35
CA ALA A 75 -5.25 13.19 13.14
C ALA A 75 -4.81 14.66 12.92
N VAL A 76 -3.50 14.91 12.89
CA VAL A 76 -2.94 16.24 12.60
C VAL A 76 -3.29 16.70 11.19
N LEU A 77 -3.10 15.84 10.18
CA LEU A 77 -3.42 16.14 8.78
C LEU A 77 -4.91 16.41 8.59
N THR A 78 -5.77 15.58 9.18
CA THR A 78 -7.23 15.76 9.14
C THR A 78 -7.62 17.13 9.68
N LYS A 79 -7.02 17.55 10.80
CA LYS A 79 -7.25 18.88 11.38
C LYS A 79 -6.81 20.00 10.44
N ILE A 80 -5.60 19.92 9.90
CA ILE A 80 -5.06 20.93 8.97
C ILE A 80 -5.95 21.08 7.72
N LEU A 81 -6.40 19.95 7.17
CA LEU A 81 -7.22 19.92 5.96
C LEU A 81 -8.66 20.39 6.20
N SER A 82 -9.21 20.13 7.40
CA SER A 82 -10.57 20.54 7.77
C SER A 82 -10.65 22.03 8.15
N ASP A 83 -9.61 22.56 8.78
CA ASP A 83 -9.60 23.95 9.29
C ASP A 83 -9.31 24.98 8.17
N ASN A 84 -8.75 24.55 7.03
CA ASN A 84 -8.27 25.45 5.98
C ASN A 84 -9.03 25.24 4.66
N LYS A 85 -9.70 26.29 4.15
CA LYS A 85 -10.32 26.33 2.81
C LYS A 85 -9.28 26.54 1.69
N SER A 86 -8.18 25.78 1.76
CA SER A 86 -7.21 25.70 0.69
C SER A 86 -7.74 24.79 -0.42
N THR A 87 -7.16 24.88 -1.63
CA THR A 87 -7.45 23.92 -2.71
C THR A 87 -7.25 22.46 -2.27
N LEU A 88 -6.27 22.21 -1.39
CA LEU A 88 -6.04 20.88 -0.82
C LEU A 88 -7.15 20.46 0.16
N GLY A 89 -7.68 21.41 0.95
CA GLY A 89 -8.83 21.17 1.82
C GLY A 89 -10.12 20.93 1.03
N GLU A 90 -10.34 21.65 -0.07
CA GLU A 90 -11.47 21.40 -0.98
C GLU A 90 -11.39 20.02 -1.62
N PHE A 91 -10.20 19.63 -2.12
CA PHE A 91 -9.96 18.29 -2.66
C PHE A 91 -10.14 17.19 -1.60
N TYR A 92 -9.70 17.43 -0.37
CA TYR A 92 -9.94 16.50 0.73
C TYR A 92 -11.44 16.35 1.02
N ASN A 93 -12.17 17.46 1.09
CA ASN A 93 -13.61 17.46 1.36
C ASN A 93 -14.41 16.83 0.21
N SER A 94 -13.96 16.93 -1.05
CA SER A 94 -14.64 16.24 -2.17
C SER A 94 -14.57 14.71 -2.05
N CYS A 95 -13.55 14.16 -1.37
CA CYS A 95 -13.47 12.74 -1.05
C CYS A 95 -14.43 12.33 0.08
N LEU A 96 -14.74 13.24 1.00
CA LEU A 96 -15.60 12.98 2.15
C LEU A 96 -17.10 13.19 1.87
N ASP A 97 -17.46 13.93 0.82
CA ASP A 97 -18.85 14.19 0.45
C ASP A 97 -19.54 12.98 -0.18
N THR A 98 -19.85 11.99 0.66
CA THR A 98 -20.50 10.75 0.26
C THR A 98 -21.93 10.98 -0.26
N ALA A 99 -22.59 12.07 0.11
CA ALA A 99 -23.91 12.41 -0.40
C ALA A 99 -23.83 12.77 -1.89
N THR A 100 -22.91 13.66 -2.26
CA THR A 100 -22.66 14.01 -3.67
C THR A 100 -22.16 12.81 -4.45
N LEU A 101 -21.19 12.04 -3.92
CA LEU A 101 -20.66 10.84 -4.58
C LEU A 101 -21.77 9.80 -4.85
N SER A 102 -22.64 9.55 -3.87
CA SER A 102 -23.76 8.62 -4.03
C SER A 102 -24.79 9.12 -5.04
N SER A 103 -25.06 10.42 -5.07
CA SER A 103 -25.99 11.02 -6.03
C SER A 103 -25.45 10.98 -7.47
N LEU A 104 -24.13 11.14 -7.66
CA LEU A 104 -23.51 11.07 -8.99
C LEU A 104 -23.48 9.64 -9.54
N GLY A 105 -23.32 8.65 -8.65
CA GLY A 105 -23.21 7.24 -9.02
C GLY A 105 -22.12 7.03 -10.08
N LEU A 106 -22.47 6.39 -11.19
CA LEU A 106 -21.55 6.08 -12.29
C LEU A 106 -21.38 7.22 -13.30
N THR A 107 -22.15 8.30 -13.19
CA THR A 107 -22.19 9.37 -14.20
C THR A 107 -20.79 9.90 -14.58
N PRO A 108 -19.85 10.10 -13.63
CA PRO A 108 -18.50 10.56 -13.98
C PRO A 108 -17.68 9.56 -14.82
N LEU A 109 -18.07 8.28 -14.86
CA LEU A 109 -17.37 7.21 -15.57
C LEU A 109 -17.96 6.89 -16.95
N THR A 110 -19.10 7.49 -17.32
CA THR A 110 -19.85 7.17 -18.54
C THR A 110 -18.97 7.21 -19.80
N ASN A 111 -18.22 8.31 -20.00
CA ASN A 111 -17.38 8.47 -21.19
C ASN A 111 -16.29 7.39 -21.28
N SER A 112 -15.70 7.01 -20.15
CA SER A 112 -14.69 5.94 -20.09
C SER A 112 -15.32 4.59 -20.45
N PHE A 113 -16.51 4.28 -19.92
CA PHE A 113 -17.22 3.04 -20.27
C PHE A 113 -17.64 3.01 -21.74
N GLU A 114 -18.11 4.11 -22.29
CA GLU A 114 -18.47 4.21 -23.72
C GLU A 114 -17.24 4.01 -24.61
N ALA A 115 -16.11 4.62 -24.28
CA ALA A 115 -14.87 4.44 -25.02
C ALA A 115 -14.42 2.97 -25.02
N ILE A 116 -14.44 2.31 -23.85
CA ILE A 116 -14.09 0.88 -23.71
C ILE A 116 -15.04 0.01 -24.54
N ARG A 117 -16.35 0.23 -24.44
CA ARG A 117 -17.36 -0.58 -25.15
C ARG A 117 -17.37 -0.36 -26.66
N SER A 118 -16.89 0.78 -27.13
CA SER A 118 -16.85 1.13 -28.55
C SER A 118 -15.58 0.63 -29.26
N ALA A 119 -14.58 0.14 -28.53
CA ALA A 119 -13.36 -0.41 -29.10
C ALA A 119 -13.64 -1.77 -29.74
N ASN A 120 -13.47 -1.88 -31.06
CA ASN A 120 -13.78 -3.09 -31.83
C ASN A 120 -12.53 -3.82 -32.36
N THR A 121 -11.37 -3.18 -32.24
CA THR A 121 -10.08 -3.74 -32.64
C THR A 121 -9.07 -3.67 -31.51
N THR A 122 -8.02 -4.48 -31.58
CA THR A 122 -6.90 -4.38 -30.66
C THR A 122 -6.28 -2.98 -30.66
N LEU A 123 -6.22 -2.31 -31.82
CA LEU A 123 -5.69 -0.96 -31.91
C LEU A 123 -6.59 0.05 -31.16
N ASP A 124 -7.91 -0.03 -31.34
CA ASP A 124 -8.85 0.83 -30.61
C ASP A 124 -8.71 0.63 -29.10
N LEU A 125 -8.58 -0.62 -28.66
CA LEU A 125 -8.43 -0.96 -27.25
C LEU A 125 -7.12 -0.39 -26.66
N LEU A 126 -6.02 -0.43 -27.42
CA LEU A 126 -4.75 0.17 -27.02
C LEU A 126 -4.81 1.72 -26.98
N ILE A 127 -5.56 2.35 -27.87
CA ILE A 127 -5.82 3.80 -27.83
C ILE A 127 -6.60 4.16 -26.57
N VAL A 128 -7.68 3.42 -26.28
CA VAL A 128 -8.47 3.61 -25.06
C VAL A 128 -7.61 3.40 -23.81
N ALA A 129 -6.78 2.36 -23.78
CA ALA A 129 -5.83 2.11 -22.68
C ALA A 129 -4.88 3.31 -22.47
N GLY A 130 -4.38 3.92 -23.55
CA GLY A 130 -3.54 5.12 -23.47
C GLY A 130 -4.27 6.33 -22.88
N GLU A 131 -5.54 6.55 -23.23
CA GLU A 131 -6.35 7.63 -22.65
C GLU A 131 -6.70 7.38 -21.18
N LEU A 132 -6.95 6.13 -20.79
CA LEU A 132 -7.14 5.75 -19.39
C LEU A 132 -5.86 5.94 -18.57
N ALA A 133 -4.69 5.62 -19.14
CA ALA A 133 -3.39 5.80 -18.48
C ALA A 133 -3.11 7.27 -18.12
N LYS A 134 -3.55 8.23 -18.95
CA LYS A 134 -3.47 9.67 -18.61
C LYS A 134 -4.22 10.05 -17.33
N ASN A 135 -5.22 9.26 -16.96
CA ASN A 135 -6.03 9.42 -15.75
C ASN A 135 -5.57 8.49 -14.61
N GLY A 136 -4.37 7.89 -14.73
CA GLY A 136 -3.80 7.01 -13.70
C GLY A 136 -4.38 5.59 -13.70
N ILE A 137 -5.04 5.17 -14.77
CA ILE A 137 -5.60 3.81 -14.93
C ILE A 137 -4.79 3.08 -16.02
N PRO A 138 -3.65 2.46 -15.68
CA PRO A 138 -2.89 1.68 -16.65
C PRO A 138 -3.69 0.43 -17.06
N ALA A 139 -3.56 0.04 -18.33
CA ALA A 139 -4.10 -1.21 -18.85
C ALA A 139 -3.05 -1.88 -19.74
N PHE A 140 -2.86 -3.19 -19.56
CA PHE A 140 -1.85 -4.04 -20.23
C PHE A 140 -0.40 -3.71 -19.84
N PHE A 141 0.01 -2.44 -19.98
CA PHE A 141 1.32 -1.93 -19.59
C PHE A 141 1.16 -0.57 -18.90
N ASP A 142 2.04 -0.31 -17.93
CA ASP A 142 2.22 1.02 -17.37
C ASP A 142 3.47 1.65 -18.00
N ILE A 143 3.37 2.92 -18.37
CA ILE A 143 4.49 3.69 -18.93
C ILE A 143 4.84 4.79 -17.95
N ASN A 144 6.06 4.75 -17.43
CA ASN A 144 6.54 5.74 -16.50
C ASN A 144 7.95 6.23 -16.86
N ALA A 145 8.21 7.51 -16.59
CA ALA A 145 9.52 8.10 -16.74
C ALA A 145 10.29 7.93 -15.43
N ARG A 146 11.48 7.35 -15.50
CA ARG A 146 12.39 7.18 -14.34
C ARG A 146 13.82 7.47 -14.76
N ALA A 147 14.69 7.68 -13.78
CA ALA A 147 16.12 7.82 -14.01
C ALA A 147 16.67 6.59 -14.75
N ASP A 148 17.50 6.82 -15.75
CA ASP A 148 18.19 5.77 -16.48
C ASP A 148 19.21 5.07 -15.56
N TYR A 149 19.18 3.74 -15.55
CA TYR A 149 20.09 2.93 -14.74
C TYR A 149 21.55 3.10 -15.17
N ASP A 150 21.79 3.34 -16.46
CA ASP A 150 23.14 3.56 -17.01
C ASP A 150 23.56 5.03 -16.89
N ASN A 151 22.60 5.95 -16.77
CA ASN A 151 22.87 7.37 -16.60
C ASN A 151 21.81 8.08 -15.73
N PRO A 152 21.99 8.16 -14.40
CA PRO A 152 20.97 8.71 -13.50
C PRO A 152 20.72 10.22 -13.66
N THR A 153 21.46 10.92 -14.52
CA THR A 153 21.20 12.33 -14.89
C THR A 153 20.17 12.49 -16.00
N LYS A 154 19.74 11.39 -16.63
CA LYS A 154 18.72 11.35 -17.67
C LYS A 154 17.51 10.56 -17.21
N ASN A 155 16.35 10.95 -17.72
CA ASN A 155 15.15 10.14 -17.63
C ASN A 155 14.95 9.36 -18.94
N VAL A 156 14.48 8.13 -18.81
CA VAL A 156 14.03 7.29 -19.91
C VAL A 156 12.64 6.75 -19.61
N LEU A 157 11.93 6.35 -20.67
CA LEU A 157 10.61 5.73 -20.54
C LEU A 157 10.78 4.24 -20.29
N PHE A 158 10.11 3.74 -19.24
CA PHE A 158 10.01 2.32 -18.94
C PHE A 158 8.59 1.85 -19.21
N GLY A 159 8.48 0.79 -20.03
CA GLY A 159 7.27 -0.03 -20.07
C GLY A 159 7.37 -1.09 -18.98
N VAL A 160 6.48 -1.05 -18.00
CA VAL A 160 6.40 -2.05 -16.93
C VAL A 160 5.06 -2.77 -17.00
N ARG A 161 5.02 -3.96 -16.39
CA ARG A 161 3.79 -4.73 -16.28
C ARG A 161 2.74 -3.90 -15.53
N SER A 162 1.54 -3.81 -16.09
CA SER A 162 0.40 -3.24 -15.35
C SER A 162 0.10 -4.06 -14.09
N PRO A 163 -0.34 -3.44 -12.99
CA PRO A 163 -0.85 -4.19 -11.85
C PRO A 163 -1.99 -5.14 -12.27
N LEU A 164 -1.98 -6.34 -11.69
CA LEU A 164 -3.12 -7.25 -11.72
C LEU A 164 -4.07 -6.93 -10.57
N SER A 165 -5.33 -7.37 -10.68
CA SER A 165 -6.33 -7.15 -9.62
C SER A 165 -5.98 -7.84 -8.31
N LEU A 166 -5.29 -8.98 -8.35
CA LEU A 166 -4.63 -9.60 -7.20
C LEU A 166 -3.11 -9.68 -7.44
N SER A 167 -2.32 -9.80 -6.37
CA SER A 167 -0.90 -10.12 -6.53
C SER A 167 -0.72 -11.44 -7.28
N HIS A 168 0.28 -11.50 -8.17
CA HIS A 168 0.53 -12.65 -9.05
C HIS A 168 0.61 -13.99 -8.29
N GLY A 169 1.16 -13.98 -7.07
CA GLY A 169 1.22 -15.16 -6.20
C GLY A 169 -0.15 -15.82 -5.96
N PHE A 170 -1.22 -15.03 -5.84
CA PHE A 170 -2.57 -15.54 -5.59
C PHE A 170 -3.15 -16.33 -6.77
N TYR A 171 -2.63 -16.14 -7.98
CA TYR A 171 -3.07 -16.89 -9.16
C TYR A 171 -2.23 -18.16 -9.39
N ILE A 172 -0.94 -18.14 -9.08
CA ILE A 172 0.00 -19.22 -9.44
C ILE A 172 0.15 -20.29 -8.36
N PHE A 173 -0.13 -19.97 -7.09
CA PHE A 173 -0.06 -20.95 -6.00
C PHE A 173 -1.42 -21.63 -5.83
N PRO A 174 -1.55 -22.96 -6.07
CA PRO A 174 -2.85 -23.63 -6.06
C PRO A 174 -3.63 -23.50 -4.75
N GLY A 175 -2.93 -23.52 -3.61
CA GLY A 175 -3.52 -23.33 -2.28
C GLY A 175 -4.15 -21.95 -2.14
N GLU A 176 -3.37 -20.90 -2.44
CA GLU A 176 -3.83 -19.51 -2.42
C GLU A 176 -5.02 -19.31 -3.38
N TRP A 177 -4.88 -19.76 -4.63
CA TRP A 177 -5.93 -19.59 -5.63
C TRP A 177 -7.23 -20.27 -5.22
N SER A 178 -7.15 -21.51 -4.73
CA SER A 178 -8.33 -22.24 -4.27
C SER A 178 -9.05 -21.54 -3.11
N PHE A 179 -8.31 -20.83 -2.25
CA PHE A 179 -8.86 -20.07 -1.13
C PHE A 179 -9.51 -18.75 -1.59
N TYR A 180 -8.84 -17.98 -2.45
CA TYR A 180 -9.30 -16.62 -2.82
C TYR A 180 -10.29 -16.58 -3.99
N LYS A 181 -10.23 -17.54 -4.92
CA LYS A 181 -11.10 -17.60 -6.10
C LYS A 181 -12.59 -17.34 -5.80
N PRO A 182 -13.25 -18.04 -4.85
CA PRO A 182 -14.69 -17.82 -4.62
C PRO A 182 -15.01 -16.39 -4.17
N TYR A 183 -14.15 -15.76 -3.38
CA TYR A 183 -14.32 -14.35 -2.97
C TYR A 183 -14.08 -13.39 -4.13
N TYR A 184 -13.08 -13.68 -4.96
CA TYR A 184 -12.74 -12.87 -6.11
C TYR A 184 -13.84 -12.91 -7.18
N GLU A 185 -14.45 -14.06 -7.42
CA GLU A 185 -15.60 -14.21 -8.34
C GLU A 185 -16.81 -13.38 -7.88
N VAL A 186 -17.11 -13.38 -6.57
CA VAL A 186 -18.17 -12.54 -6.00
C VAL A 186 -17.85 -11.06 -6.16
N TYR A 187 -16.59 -10.67 -5.91
CA TYR A 187 -16.15 -9.28 -6.05
C TYR A 187 -16.29 -8.77 -7.49
N ILE A 188 -15.72 -9.49 -8.48
CA ILE A 188 -15.79 -9.09 -9.90
C ILE A 188 -17.26 -9.03 -10.36
N THR A 189 -18.07 -10.03 -10.00
CA THR A 189 -19.51 -10.05 -10.34
C THR A 189 -20.21 -8.80 -9.82
N SER A 190 -19.98 -8.46 -8.55
CA SER A 190 -20.61 -7.30 -7.91
C SER A 190 -20.18 -5.99 -8.57
N VAL A 191 -18.88 -5.83 -8.87
CA VAL A 191 -18.36 -4.63 -9.53
C VAL A 191 -18.92 -4.48 -10.94
N LEU A 192 -19.02 -5.56 -11.72
CA LEU A 192 -19.60 -5.53 -13.06
C LEU A 192 -21.09 -5.17 -13.04
N GLN A 193 -21.85 -5.76 -12.12
CA GLN A 193 -23.27 -5.42 -11.94
C GLN A 193 -23.45 -3.95 -11.53
N LEU A 194 -22.62 -3.45 -10.61
CA LEU A 194 -22.58 -2.04 -10.26
C LEU A 194 -22.19 -1.15 -11.45
N ALA A 195 -21.42 -1.66 -12.42
CA ALA A 195 -21.07 -0.98 -13.67
C ALA A 195 -22.16 -1.11 -14.78
N GLY A 196 -23.30 -1.75 -14.48
CA GLY A 196 -24.46 -1.86 -15.36
C GLY A 196 -24.53 -3.14 -16.19
N TYR A 197 -23.71 -4.16 -15.91
CA TYR A 197 -23.82 -5.48 -16.57
C TYR A 197 -25.02 -6.25 -16.00
N THR A 198 -25.71 -7.02 -16.85
CA THR A 198 -26.70 -8.00 -16.36
C THR A 198 -25.99 -9.14 -15.61
N ALA A 199 -26.75 -9.92 -14.83
CA ALA A 199 -26.19 -11.08 -14.13
C ALA A 199 -25.54 -12.08 -15.10
N GLU A 200 -26.15 -12.30 -16.26
CA GLU A 200 -25.66 -13.20 -17.30
C GLU A 200 -24.36 -12.68 -17.93
N GLN A 201 -24.32 -11.37 -18.24
CA GLN A 201 -23.12 -10.74 -18.79
C GLN A 201 -21.96 -10.76 -17.78
N ALA A 202 -22.24 -10.46 -16.51
CA ALA A 202 -21.24 -10.50 -15.45
C ALA A 202 -20.68 -11.91 -15.25
N ALA A 203 -21.54 -12.93 -15.19
CA ALA A 203 -21.10 -14.32 -15.04
C ALA A 203 -20.20 -14.79 -16.20
N ALA A 204 -20.54 -14.42 -17.45
CA ALA A 204 -19.71 -14.72 -18.61
C ALA A 204 -18.36 -13.99 -18.56
N ALA A 205 -18.34 -12.72 -18.14
CA ALA A 205 -17.14 -11.91 -18.07
C ALA A 205 -16.17 -12.35 -16.96
N VAL A 206 -16.67 -12.80 -15.81
CA VAL A 206 -15.83 -13.23 -14.67
C VAL A 206 -14.84 -14.32 -15.08
N ALA A 207 -15.31 -15.36 -15.77
CA ALA A 207 -14.45 -16.45 -16.23
C ALA A 207 -13.36 -15.96 -17.20
N LEU A 208 -13.71 -15.04 -18.10
CA LEU A 208 -12.78 -14.47 -19.08
C LEU A 208 -11.73 -13.58 -18.41
N ILE A 209 -12.14 -12.72 -17.47
CA ILE A 209 -11.24 -11.84 -16.71
C ILE A 209 -10.23 -12.66 -15.92
N ILE A 210 -10.70 -13.67 -15.17
CA ILE A 210 -9.84 -14.55 -14.39
C ILE A 210 -8.84 -15.28 -15.31
N HIS A 211 -9.31 -15.79 -16.45
CA HIS A 211 -8.43 -16.48 -17.39
C HIS A 211 -7.35 -15.53 -17.95
N PHE A 212 -7.74 -14.31 -18.33
CA PHE A 212 -6.81 -13.30 -18.82
C PHE A 212 -5.74 -12.91 -17.80
N GLU A 213 -6.09 -12.80 -16.52
CA GLU A 213 -5.13 -12.44 -15.46
C GLU A 213 -4.21 -13.60 -15.04
N GLN A 214 -4.55 -14.83 -15.42
CA GLN A 214 -3.75 -16.03 -15.14
C GLN A 214 -2.68 -16.32 -16.20
N THR A 215 -2.80 -15.72 -17.39
CA THR A 215 -1.81 -15.85 -18.49
C THR A 215 -0.68 -14.85 -18.35
#